data_AF-S2DHV6-F1
#
_entry.id   AF-S2DHV6-F1
#
_cell.length_a   1.000
_cell.length_b   1.000
_cell.length_c   1.000
_cell.angle_alpha   90.00
_cell.angle_beta   90.00
_cell.angle_gamma   90.00
#
_symmetry.space_group_name_H-M   'P 1'
#
loop_
_entity.id
_entity.type
_entity.pdbx_description
1 polymer ?
#
loop_
_entity_poly.entity_id
_entity_poly.type
_entity_poly.pdbx_seq_one_letter_code
_entity_poly.pdbx_strand_id
1 'polypeptide(L)'
;MDPETGYVYDMKILSDLIKKEVLDKFDHKNLNHDTDEFKNLNPTAENIAVVIWNILREKIDIKHELIIRLYETERNFVEYDGNI
;
A
#
# COMPACT_ATOMS: atom_id res chain seq x y z
N MET A 1 17.03 14.40 -4.56
CA MET A 1 16.04 15.50 -4.55
C MET A 1 16.06 16.12 -5.93
N ASP A 2 14.92 16.15 -6.60
CA ASP A 2 14.80 16.81 -7.89
C ASP A 2 14.84 18.34 -7.66
N PRO A 3 15.86 19.06 -8.17
CA PRO A 3 16.08 20.46 -7.84
C PRO A 3 15.08 21.43 -8.48
N GLU A 4 14.25 20.97 -9.43
CA GLU A 4 13.26 21.81 -10.10
C GLU A 4 11.87 21.73 -9.45
N THR A 5 11.53 20.59 -8.85
CA THR A 5 10.19 20.35 -8.27
C THR A 5 10.18 20.28 -6.74
N GLY A 6 11.33 20.03 -6.10
CA GLY A 6 11.43 19.81 -4.65
C GLY A 6 10.88 18.45 -4.20
N TYR A 7 10.41 17.60 -5.11
CA TYR A 7 9.90 16.28 -4.78
C TYR A 7 11.02 15.22 -4.85
N VAL A 8 10.96 14.26 -3.92
CA VAL A 8 11.85 13.08 -3.92
C VAL A 8 11.35 12.02 -4.92
N TYR A 9 10.06 12.06 -5.28
CA TYR A 9 9.37 11.14 -6.17
C TYR A 9 8.19 11.86 -6.85
N ASP A 10 7.89 11.56 -8.12
CA ASP A 10 6.74 12.16 -8.82
C ASP A 10 5.43 11.69 -8.15
N MET A 11 4.74 12.62 -7.49
CA MET A 11 3.50 12.34 -6.75
C MET A 11 2.37 11.87 -7.65
N LYS A 12 2.36 12.27 -8.93
CA LYS A 12 1.35 11.81 -9.89
C LYS A 12 1.58 10.34 -10.21
N ILE A 13 2.83 9.96 -10.48
CA ILE A 13 3.20 8.55 -10.72
C ILE A 13 2.87 7.68 -9.50
N LEU A 14 3.18 8.15 -8.29
CA LEU A 14 2.85 7.42 -7.06
C LEU A 14 1.34 7.27 -6.87
N SER A 15 0.57 8.34 -7.08
CA SER A 15 -0.89 8.31 -6.97
C SER A 15 -1.52 7.34 -7.98
N ASP A 16 -1.09 7.40 -9.24
CA ASP A 16 -1.58 6.50 -10.29
C ASP A 16 -1.21 5.04 -10.00
N LEU A 17 -0.01 4.80 -9.46
CA LEU A 17 0.44 3.48 -9.03
C LEU A 17 -0.42 2.93 -7.90
N ILE A 18 -0.64 3.71 -6.83
CA ILE A 18 -1.48 3.30 -5.69
C ILE A 18 -2.90 3.01 -6.16
N LYS A 19 -3.47 3.87 -7.01
CA LYS A 19 -4.80 3.65 -7.53
C LYS A 19 -4.90 2.30 -8.25
N LYS A 20 -4.00 2.06 -9.20
CA LYS A 20 -4.01 0.85 -10.03
C LYS A 20 -3.74 -0.43 -9.23
N GLU A 21 -2.70 -0.41 -8.40
CA GLU A 21 -2.20 -1.63 -7.76
C GLU A 21 -2.87 -1.91 -6.42
N VAL A 22 -3.54 -0.92 -5.81
CA VAL A 22 -4.19 -1.04 -4.50
C VAL A 22 -5.69 -0.73 -4.58
N LEU A 23 -6.09 0.48 -4.99
CA LEU A 23 -7.50 0.88 -4.92
C LEU A 23 -8.37 0.07 -5.87
N ASP A 24 -8.01 -0.03 -7.15
CA ASP A 24 -8.79 -0.79 -8.15
C ASP A 24 -8.88 -2.29 -7.78
N LYS A 25 -7.92 -2.79 -6.98
CA LYS A 25 -7.92 -4.15 -6.47
C LYS A 25 -8.82 -4.36 -5.26
N PHE A 26 -8.87 -3.43 -4.32
CA PHE A 26 -9.43 -3.67 -2.99
C PHE A 26 -10.62 -2.77 -2.62
N ASP A 27 -10.74 -1.58 -3.24
CA ASP A 27 -11.79 -0.62 -2.93
C ASP A 27 -13.19 -1.14 -3.31
N HIS A 28 -14.16 -0.92 -2.42
CA HIS A 28 -15.55 -1.40 -2.57
C HIS A 28 -15.71 -2.92 -2.84
N LYS A 29 -14.78 -3.76 -2.34
CA LYS A 29 -14.83 -5.23 -2.50
C LYS A 29 -14.89 -5.98 -1.17
N ASN A 30 -15.44 -7.19 -1.19
CA ASN A 30 -15.26 -8.14 -0.10
C ASN A 30 -13.90 -8.83 -0.26
N LEU A 31 -12.92 -8.45 0.56
CA LEU A 31 -11.53 -8.93 0.43
C LEU A 31 -11.44 -10.45 0.40
N ASN A 32 -12.18 -11.18 1.25
CA ASN A 32 -12.11 -12.64 1.31
C ASN A 32 -12.62 -13.35 0.04
N HIS A 33 -13.56 -12.74 -0.68
CA HIS A 33 -14.24 -13.39 -1.81
C HIS A 33 -13.82 -12.83 -3.17
N ASP A 34 -13.52 -11.53 -3.24
CA ASP A 34 -13.34 -10.78 -4.48
C ASP A 34 -11.86 -10.50 -4.81
N THR A 35 -10.93 -10.96 -3.97
CA THR A 35 -9.49 -10.72 -4.13
C THR A 35 -8.72 -12.02 -3.97
N ASP A 36 -7.64 -12.18 -4.72
CA ASP A 36 -6.80 -13.37 -4.64
C ASP A 36 -5.91 -13.36 -3.39
N GLU A 37 -5.47 -12.17 -2.99
CA GLU A 37 -4.55 -11.93 -1.88
C GLU A 37 -5.13 -12.36 -0.51
N PHE A 38 -6.45 -12.27 -0.33
CA PHE A 38 -7.12 -12.58 0.94
C PHE A 38 -7.96 -13.87 0.92
N LYS A 39 -7.89 -14.71 -0.13
CA LYS A 39 -8.66 -15.97 -0.18
C LYS A 39 -8.40 -16.91 0.99
N ASN A 40 -7.15 -16.94 1.45
CA ASN A 40 -6.69 -17.80 2.54
C ASN A 40 -6.00 -17.00 3.66
N LEU A 41 -6.20 -15.68 3.68
CA LEU A 41 -5.56 -14.77 4.63
C LEU A 41 -6.64 -13.86 5.22
N ASN A 42 -6.76 -13.86 6.55
CA ASN A 42 -7.73 -13.01 7.23
C ASN A 42 -7.40 -11.52 7.01
N PRO A 43 -8.30 -10.70 6.46
CA PRO A 43 -8.03 -9.30 6.14
C PRO A 43 -8.10 -8.39 7.39
N THR A 44 -7.22 -8.64 8.36
CA THR A 44 -6.99 -7.70 9.47
C THR A 44 -6.20 -6.48 8.97
N ALA A 45 -6.24 -5.36 9.71
CA ALA A 45 -5.50 -4.16 9.33
C ALA A 45 -3.99 -4.43 9.13
N GLU A 46 -3.40 -5.29 9.98
CA GLU A 46 -2.00 -5.72 9.84
C GLU A 46 -1.76 -6.48 8.54
N ASN A 47 -2.56 -7.49 8.25
CA ASN A 47 -2.41 -8.30 7.04
C ASN A 47 -2.65 -7.46 5.77
N ILE A 48 -3.59 -6.51 5.82
CA ILE A 48 -3.83 -5.58 4.72
C ILE A 48 -2.60 -4.69 4.50
N ALA A 49 -2.03 -4.11 5.56
CA ALA A 49 -0.83 -3.30 5.44
C ALA A 49 0.35 -4.08 4.84
N VAL A 50 0.55 -5.33 5.26
CA VAL A 50 1.59 -6.23 4.72
C VAL A 50 1.36 -6.54 3.24
N VAL A 51 0.14 -6.90 2.84
CA VAL A 51 -0.21 -7.19 1.45
C VAL A 51 0.03 -5.96 0.56
N ILE A 52 -0.47 -4.79 0.98
CA ILE A 52 -0.28 -3.53 0.25
C ILE A 52 1.20 -3.20 0.12
N TRP A 53 1.99 -3.35 1.19
CA TRP A 53 3.42 -3.08 1.16
C TRP A 53 4.12 -4.01 0.18
N ASN A 54 3.82 -5.31 0.19
CA ASN A 54 4.42 -6.29 -0.72
C ASN A 54 4.14 -5.92 -2.18
N ILE A 55 2.89 -5.58 -2.51
CA ILE A 55 2.50 -5.15 -3.86
C ILE A 55 3.28 -3.91 -4.29
N LEU A 56 3.34 -2.88 -3.44
CA LEU A 56 4.00 -1.62 -3.79
C LEU A 56 5.53 -1.74 -3.81
N ARG A 57 6.10 -2.61 -2.96
CA ARG A 57 7.56 -2.82 -2.89
C ARG A 57 8.12 -3.36 -4.20
N GLU A 58 7.39 -4.20 -4.92
CA GLU A 58 7.76 -4.70 -6.25
C GLU A 58 7.76 -3.62 -7.34
N LYS A 59 7.05 -2.52 -7.12
CA LYS A 59 6.85 -1.45 -8.11
C LYS A 59 7.69 -0.20 -7.83
N ILE A 60 8.03 0.02 -6.56
CA ILE A 60 8.83 1.15 -6.11
C ILE A 60 10.30 0.70 -6.04
N ASP A 61 11.21 1.53 -6.55
CA ASP A 61 12.65 1.27 -6.50
C ASP A 61 13.15 1.15 -5.04
N ILE A 62 13.92 0.09 -4.75
CA ILE A 62 14.42 -0.26 -3.41
C ILE A 62 15.22 0.85 -2.74
N LYS A 63 15.76 1.81 -3.50
CA LYS A 63 16.43 2.99 -2.93
C LYS A 63 15.50 3.93 -2.16
N HIS A 64 14.18 3.81 -2.36
CA HIS A 64 13.19 4.56 -1.60
C HIS A 64 12.67 3.72 -0.45
N GLU A 65 12.71 4.29 0.75
CA GLU A 65 12.01 3.74 1.91
C GLU A 65 10.51 3.75 1.67
N LEU A 66 9.83 2.68 2.08
CA LEU A 66 8.40 2.50 1.92
C LEU A 66 7.81 2.09 3.26
N ILE A 67 6.83 2.87 3.72
CA ILE A 67 6.06 2.58 4.92
C ILE A 67 4.59 2.68 4.54
N ILE A 68 3.81 1.66 4.86
CA ILE A 68 2.37 1.66 4.74
C ILE A 68 1.78 1.98 6.10
N ARG A 69 1.01 3.06 6.18
CA ARG A 69 0.17 3.38 7.33
C ARG A 69 -1.30 3.18 6.93
N LEU A 70 -1.95 2.20 7.54
CA LEU A 70 -3.34 1.89 7.28
C LEU A 70 -4.20 2.30 8.49
N TYR A 71 -5.17 3.17 8.27
CA TYR A 71 -6.14 3.59 9.28
C TYR A 71 -7.40 2.73 9.16
N GLU A 72 -7.69 1.93 10.18
CA GLU A 72 -8.98 1.22 10.29
C GLU A 72 -10.07 2.17 10.76
N THR A 73 -9.71 3.06 11.69
CA THR A 73 -10.53 4.20 12.15
C THR A 73 -9.62 5.40 12.40
N GLU A 74 -10.19 6.55 12.77
CA GLU A 74 -9.40 7.74 13.11
C GLU A 74 -8.37 7.52 14.24
N ARG A 75 -8.61 6.54 15.13
CA ARG A 75 -7.76 6.27 16.31
C ARG A 75 -6.98 4.96 16.22
N ASN A 76 -7.36 4.06 15.32
CA ASN A 76 -6.72 2.76 15.15
C ASN A 76 -6.03 2.73 13.79
N PHE A 77 -4.71 2.63 13.82
CA PHE A 77 -3.91 2.45 12.63
C PHE A 77 -2.81 1.42 12.86
N VAL A 78 -2.34 0.84 11.76
CA VAL A 78 -1.17 -0.03 11.72
C VAL A 78 -0.14 0.60 10.81
N GLU A 79 1.13 0.45 11.17
CA GLU A 79 2.26 0.79 10.31
C GLU A 79 3.05 -0.45 9.97
N TYR A 80 3.50 -0.55 8.73
CA TYR A 80 4.37 -1.62 8.27
C TYR A 80 5.43 -1.07 7.32
N ASP A 81 6.69 -1.26 7.68
CA ASP A 81 7.88 -0.78 6.97
C ASP A 81 8.62 -1.90 6.22
N GLY A 82 8.12 -3.14 6.28
CA GLY A 82 8.76 -4.31 5.68
C GLY A 82 9.55 -5.18 6.64
N ASN A 83 9.60 -4.80 7.92
CA ASN A 83 10.27 -5.54 8.99
C ASN A 83 9.23 -6.20 9.92
N ILE A 84 9.61 -7.34 10.51
CA ILE A 84 8.88 -8.06 11.56
C ILE A 84 9.67 -7.94 12.86
#